data_AF-A0A3S2BY22-F1
#
_entry.id   AF-A0A3S2BY22-F1
#
_cell.length_a   1.000
_cell.length_b   1.000
_cell.length_c   1.000
_cell.angle_alpha   90.00
_cell.angle_beta   90.00
_cell.angle_gamma   90.00
#
_symmetry.space_group_name_H-M   'P 1'
#
loop_
_entity.id
_entity.type
_entity.pdbx_description
1 polymer ?
#
loop_
_entity_poly.entity_id
_entity_poly.type
_entity_poly.pdbx_seq_one_letter_code
_entity_poly.pdbx_strand_id
1 'polypeptide(L)' 'MIAIDAQRLLGRIRELGAVGRDGEGRLTRLAASDTDRQGRDLFVGWLRQAGLDVAID' A
#
# COMPACT_ATOMS: atom_id res chain seq x y z
N MET A 1 25.28 11.27 7.42
CA MET A 1 23.98 11.09 8.11
C MET A 1 23.12 10.22 7.23
N ILE A 2 22.63 9.08 7.72
CA ILE A 2 21.68 8.25 6.98
C ILE A 2 20.30 8.89 7.14
N ALA A 3 19.61 9.12 6.02
CA ALA A 3 18.26 9.68 5.98
C ALA A 3 17.40 8.86 5.00
N ILE A 4 16.09 8.88 5.22
CA ILE A 4 15.13 8.27 4.31
C ILE A 4 14.91 9.14 3.06
N ASP A 5 14.43 8.53 1.98
CA ASP A 5 13.87 9.26 0.85
C ASP A 5 12.41 9.67 1.15
N ALA A 6 12.22 10.95 1.46
CA ALA A 6 10.90 11.51 1.77
C ALA A 6 9.95 11.52 0.56
N GLN A 7 10.46 11.70 -0.66
CA GLN A 7 9.62 11.71 -1.86
C GLN A 7 9.08 10.31 -2.13
N ARG A 8 9.94 9.29 -2.02
CA ARG A 8 9.53 7.88 -2.12
C ARG A 8 8.49 7.53 -1.06
N LEU A 9 8.70 7.92 0.20
CA LEU A 9 7.75 7.64 1.28
C LEU A 9 6.38 8.28 1.01
N LEU A 10 6.35 9.59 0.73
CA LEU A 10 5.10 10.32 0.47
C LEU A 10 4.39 9.80 -0.79
N GLY A 11 5.15 9.39 -1.81
CA GLY A 11 4.62 8.71 -3.00
C GLY A 11 3.87 7.43 -2.64
N ARG A 12 4.50 6.53 -1.87
CA ARG A 12 3.87 5.26 -1.44
C ARG A 12 2.63 5.46 -0.57
N ILE A 13 2.64 6.45 0.33
CA ILE A 13 1.46 6.80 1.14
C ILE A 13 0.29 7.23 0.26
N ARG A 14 0.54 8.08 -0.74
CA ARG A 14 -0.51 8.54 -1.67
C ARG A 14 -1.03 7.41 -2.55
N GLU A 15 -0.14 6.58 -3.08
CA GLU A 15 -0.47 5.44 -3.94
C GLU A 15 -1.34 4.41 -3.18
N LEU A 16 -0.92 3.99 -1.98
CA LEU A 16 -1.73 3.08 -1.16
C LEU A 16 -3.03 3.73 -0.68
N GLY A 17 -3.00 5.03 -0.39
CA GLY A 17 -4.16 5.81 0.07
C GLY A 17 -5.20 6.09 -1.02
N ALA A 18 -4.90 5.79 -2.29
CA ALA A 18 -5.86 5.86 -3.39
C ALA A 18 -6.68 4.56 -3.53
N VAL A 19 -6.16 3.43 -3.05
CA VAL A 19 -6.82 2.12 -3.15
C VAL A 19 -7.97 2.01 -2.13
N GLY A 20 -9.18 1.75 -2.63
CA GLY A 20 -10.38 1.59 -1.79
C GLY A 20 -11.08 2.89 -1.44
N ARG A 21 -11.01 3.91 -2.31
CA ARG A 21 -11.86 5.09 -2.19
C ARG A 21 -13.24 4.85 -2.79
N ASP A 22 -14.29 5.32 -2.12
CA ASP A 22 -15.66 5.27 -2.63
C ASP A 22 -15.96 6.43 -3.61
N GLY A 23 -17.21 6.49 -4.11
CA GLY A 23 -17.65 7.52 -5.06
C GLY A 23 -17.62 8.96 -4.51
N GLU A 24 -17.53 9.13 -3.18
CA GLU A 24 -17.35 10.43 -2.53
C GLU A 24 -15.89 10.70 -2.15
N GLY A 25 -14.98 9.80 -2.53
CA GLY A 25 -13.56 9.90 -2.27
C GLY A 25 -13.15 9.53 -0.84
N ARG A 26 -14.03 8.96 -0.01
CA ARG A 26 -13.68 8.50 1.34
C ARG A 26 -12.96 7.16 1.27
N LEU A 27 -11.98 6.94 2.15
CA LEU A 27 -11.28 5.66 2.22
C LEU A 27 -12.18 4.63 2.91
N THR A 28 -12.70 3.68 2.14
CA THR A 28 -13.50 2.55 2.62
C THR A 28 -12.79 1.24 2.24
N ARG A 29 -11.81 0.86 3.06
CA ARG A 29 -11.02 -0.37 2.92
C ARG A 29 -11.20 -1.27 4.14
N LEU A 30 -12.35 -1.94 4.16
CA LEU A 30 -12.72 -2.90 5.22
C LEU A 30 -11.85 -4.16 5.14
N ALA A 31 -11.48 -4.71 6.30
CA ALA A 31 -10.69 -5.94 6.36
C ALA A 31 -11.35 -7.08 5.58
N ALA A 32 -10.53 -7.86 4.86
CA ALA A 32 -10.95 -8.99 4.02
C ALA A 32 -11.89 -8.63 2.84
N SER A 33 -12.01 -7.35 2.47
CA SER A 33 -12.69 -6.95 1.25
C SER A 33 -11.78 -7.07 0.02
N ASP A 34 -12.36 -6.93 -1.17
CA ASP A 34 -11.58 -6.83 -2.41
C ASP A 34 -10.63 -5.62 -2.40
N THR A 35 -11.02 -4.50 -1.80
CA THR A 35 -10.18 -3.31 -1.71
C THR A 35 -9.05 -3.49 -0.69
N ASP A 36 -9.24 -4.29 0.36
CA ASP A 36 -8.18 -4.69 1.28
C ASP A 36 -7.17 -5.61 0.59
N ARG A 37 -7.65 -6.63 -0.15
CA ARG A 37 -6.80 -7.49 -0.98
C ARG A 37 -5.95 -6.66 -1.95
N GLN A 38 -6.56 -5.74 -2.72
CA GLN A 38 -5.83 -4.88 -3.64
C GLN A 38 -4.74 -4.05 -2.95
N GLY A 39 -5.04 -3.49 -1.76
CA GLY A 39 -4.07 -2.74 -0.97
C GLY A 39 -2.90 -3.61 -0.50
N ARG A 40 -3.19 -4.84 -0.06
CA ARG A 40 -2.18 -5.83 0.35
C ARG A 40 -1.32 -6.26 -0.83
N ASP A 41 -1.91 -6.58 -1.97
CA ASP A 41 -1.19 -6.99 -3.18
C ASP A 41 -0.21 -5.90 -3.65
N LEU A 42 -0.65 -4.63 -3.64
CA LEU A 42 0.21 -3.48 -3.95
C LEU A 42 1.41 -3.40 -2.99
N PHE A 43 1.15 -3.50 -1.69
CA PHE A 43 2.21 -3.46 -0.68
C PHE A 43 3.20 -4.62 -0.82
N VAL A 44 2.70 -5.85 -1.00
CA VAL A 44 3.51 -7.05 -1.24
C VAL A 44 4.34 -6.90 -2.51
N GLY A 45 3.81 -6.29 -3.56
CA GLY A 45 4.55 -5.94 -4.77
C GLY A 45 5.79 -5.08 -4.47
N TRP A 46 5.66 -4.08 -3.60
CA TRP A 46 6.80 -3.23 -3.21
C TRP A 46 7.83 -3.98 -2.37
N LEU A 47 7.39 -4.87 -1.47
CA LEU A 47 8.30 -5.70 -0.68
C LEU A 47 9.13 -6.63 -1.57
N ARG A 48 8.48 -7.28 -2.55
CA ARG A 48 9.16 -8.12 -3.53
C ARG A 48 10.14 -7.33 -4.41
N GLN A 49 9.75 -6.13 -4.86
CA GLN A 49 10.65 -5.22 -5.60
C GLN A 49 11.87 -4.79 -4.76
N ALA A 50 11.71 -4.71 -3.45
CA ALA A 50 12.80 -4.43 -2.51
C ALA A 50 13.65 -5.67 -2.17
N GLY A 51 13.34 -6.84 -2.75
CA GLY A 51 14.07 -8.10 -2.52
C GLY A 51 13.68 -8.82 -1.23
N LEU A 52 12.50 -8.57 -0.69
CA LEU A 52 12.00 -9.23 0.53
C LEU A 52 11.12 -10.43 0.20
N ASP A 53 11.29 -11.51 0.96
CA ASP A 53 10.35 -12.63 0.99
C ASP A 53 9.12 -12.30 1.85
N VAL A 54 7.95 -12.70 1.38
CA VAL A 54 6.66 -12.40 2.03
C VAL A 54 5.95 -13.70 2.36
N ALA A 55 5.50 -13.85 3.61
CA ALA A 55 4.66 -14.95 4.09
C ALA A 55 3.33 -14.41 4.63
N ILE A 56 2.31 -15.28 4.63
CA ILE A 56 0.97 -15.03 5.18
C ILE A 56 0.68 -16.20 6.13
N ASP A 57 0.17 -15.90 7.33
CA ASP A 57 -0.14 -16.87 8.39
C ASP A 57 -1.61 -17.35 8.38
#